data_AF-A0A098AVX6-F1
#
_entry.id   AF-A0A098AVX6-F1
#
_cell.length_a   1.000
_cell.length_b   1.000
_cell.length_c   1.000
_cell.angle_alpha   90.00
_cell.angle_beta   90.00
_cell.angle_gamma   90.00
#
_symmetry.space_group_name_H-M   'P 1'
#
loop_
_entity.id
_entity.type
_entity.pdbx_description
1 polymer ?
#
loop_
_entity_poly.entity_id
_entity_poly.type
_entity_poly.pdbx_seq_one_letter_code
_entity_poly.pdbx_strand_id
1 'polypeptide(L)' 'MTLYEKMKVKLYEAVGNVNSCADRKDVERNRVNYGIATTTAYVLRELGHDVQMSCWEDDGYLKIPRLTLNGDLTEF' A
#
# COMPACT_ATOMS: atom_id res chain seq x y z
N MET A 1 15.23 -5.00 14.16
CA MET A 1 14.19 -4.40 13.32
C MET A 1 13.29 -3.50 14.16
N THR A 2 13.29 -2.19 13.88
CA THR A 2 12.50 -1.15 14.54
C THR A 2 11.01 -1.27 14.19
N LEU A 3 10.15 -0.53 14.90
CA LEU A 3 8.72 -0.44 14.54
C LEU A 3 8.55 0.14 13.13
N TYR A 4 9.30 1.19 12.79
CA TYR A 4 9.29 1.78 11.46
C TYR A 4 9.63 0.76 10.36
N GLU A 5 10.70 -0.01 10.53
CA GLU A 5 11.11 -1.03 9.55
C GLU A 5 10.03 -2.11 9.36
N LYS A 6 9.39 -2.54 10.45
CA LYS A 6 8.26 -3.49 10.39
C LYS A 6 7.07 -2.92 9.61
N MET A 7 6.73 -1.65 9.87
CA MET A 7 5.61 -0.97 9.23
C MET A 7 5.91 -0.66 7.75
N LYS A 8 7.16 -0.31 7.43
CA LYS A 8 7.63 -0.17 6.05
C LYS A 8 7.42 -1.49 5.29
N VAL A 9 7.96 -2.61 5.79
CA VAL A 9 7.77 -3.91 5.13
C VAL A 9 6.28 -4.22 4.92
N LYS A 10 5.47 -4.04 5.96
CA LYS A 10 4.02 -4.32 5.88
C LYS A 10 3.29 -3.44 4.87
N LEU A 11 3.68 -2.18 4.72
CA LEU A 11 3.12 -1.28 3.71
C LEU A 11 3.43 -1.78 2.30
N TYR A 12 4.70 -2.11 2.02
CA TYR A 12 5.13 -2.60 0.71
C TYR A 12 4.45 -3.93 0.35
N GLU A 13 4.34 -4.86 1.31
CA GLU A 13 3.62 -6.13 1.10
C GLU A 13 2.14 -5.90 0.81
N ALA A 14 1.48 -5.03 1.57
CA ALA A 14 0.07 -4.72 1.35
C ALA A 14 -0.17 -4.09 -0.03
N VAL A 15 0.67 -3.14 -0.44
CA VAL A 15 0.62 -2.52 -1.78
C VAL A 15 0.81 -3.56 -2.88
N GLY A 16 1.84 -4.40 -2.78
CA GLY A 16 2.08 -5.47 -3.75
C GLY A 16 0.91 -6.47 -3.83
N ASN A 17 0.29 -6.77 -2.69
CA ASN A 17 -0.88 -7.65 -2.64
C ASN A 17 -2.13 -7.03 -3.24
N VAL A 18 -2.34 -5.71 -3.12
CA VAL A 18 -3.45 -5.01 -3.81
C VAL A 18 -3.37 -5.27 -5.30
N ASN A 19 -2.21 -4.99 -5.91
CA ASN A 19 -2.02 -5.16 -7.35
C ASN A 19 -2.08 -6.64 -7.76
N SER A 20 -1.42 -7.52 -7.01
CA SER A 20 -1.46 -8.98 -7.26
C SER A 20 -2.89 -9.55 -7.20
N CYS A 21 -3.73 -9.05 -6.29
CA CYS A 21 -5.14 -9.43 -6.21
C CYS A 21 -5.97 -8.88 -7.37
N ALA A 22 -5.67 -7.66 -7.84
CA ALA A 22 -6.29 -7.12 -9.05
C ALA A 22 -5.97 -7.98 -10.28
N ASP A 23 -4.70 -8.37 -10.47
CA ASP A 23 -4.27 -9.24 -11.58
C ASP A 23 -4.94 -10.62 -11.53
N ARG A 24 -5.18 -11.14 -10.32
CA ARG A 24 -5.86 -12.42 -10.07
C ARG A 24 -7.38 -12.32 -10.03
N LYS A 25 -7.94 -11.12 -10.20
CA LYS A 25 -9.38 -10.84 -10.12
C LYS A 25 -10.05 -11.19 -8.79
N ASP A 26 -9.29 -11.15 -7.68
CA ASP A 26 -9.76 -11.41 -6.31
C ASP A 26 -10.16 -10.10 -5.62
N VAL A 27 -11.40 -9.66 -5.84
CA VAL A 27 -11.89 -8.33 -5.38
C VAL A 27 -11.95 -8.21 -3.86
N GLU A 28 -12.33 -9.29 -3.17
CA GLU A 28 -12.47 -9.30 -1.72
C GLU A 28 -11.10 -9.11 -1.07
N ARG A 29 -10.08 -9.87 -1.50
CA ARG A 29 -8.72 -9.69 -0.97
C ARG A 29 -8.07 -8.41 -1.45
N ASN A 30 -8.40 -7.91 -2.64
CA ASN A 30 -7.93 -6.61 -3.12
C ASN A 30 -8.34 -5.49 -2.14
N ARG A 31 -9.62 -5.43 -1.75
CA ARG A 31 -10.13 -4.43 -0.80
C ARG A 31 -9.55 -4.59 0.60
N VAL A 32 -9.39 -5.82 1.08
CA VAL A 32 -8.76 -6.10 2.38
C VAL A 32 -7.31 -5.59 2.39
N ASN A 33 -6.52 -5.92 1.36
CA ASN A 33 -5.13 -5.45 1.28
C ASN A 33 -5.05 -3.92 1.13
N TYR A 34 -5.99 -3.31 0.42
CA TYR A 34 -6.06 -1.86 0.31
C TYR A 34 -6.33 -1.18 1.67
N GLY A 35 -7.21 -1.76 2.49
CA GLY A 35 -7.45 -1.31 3.86
C GLY A 35 -6.19 -1.42 4.74
N ILE A 36 -5.44 -2.53 4.61
CA ILE A 36 -4.15 -2.72 5.30
C ILE A 36 -3.14 -1.66 4.86
N ALA A 37 -2.99 -1.43 3.55
CA ALA A 37 -2.06 -0.44 3.00
C ALA A 37 -2.40 0.98 3.51
N THR A 38 -3.68 1.37 3.42
CA THR A 38 -4.16 2.70 3.85
C THR A 38 -3.97 2.92 5.35
N THR A 39 -4.29 1.93 6.17
CA THR A 39 -4.11 2.01 7.63
C THR A 39 -2.63 2.09 8.01
N THR A 40 -1.78 1.30 7.35
CA THR A 40 -0.34 1.29 7.61
C THR A 40 0.29 2.62 7.19
N ALA A 41 -0.11 3.18 6.04
CA ALA A 41 0.30 4.50 5.57
C ALA A 41 -0.14 5.60 6.54
N TYR A 42 -1.37 5.54 7.05
CA TYR A 42 -1.86 6.47 8.07
C TYR A 42 -0.98 6.44 9.33
N VAL A 43 -0.73 5.25 9.89
CA VAL A 43 0.12 5.13 11.10
C VAL A 43 1.54 5.64 10.86
N LEU A 44 2.13 5.37 9.68
CA LEU A 44 3.45 5.91 9.35
C LEU A 44 3.47 7.44 9.30
N ARG A 45 2.40 8.07 8.78
CA ARG A 45 2.25 9.54 8.81
C ARG A 45 2.15 10.07 10.24
N GLU A 46 1.37 9.41 11.11
CA GLU A 46 1.26 9.77 12.53
C GLU A 46 2.61 9.63 13.28
N LEU A 47 3.50 8.76 12.80
CA LEU A 47 4.86 8.61 13.30
C LEU A 47 5.86 9.62 12.70
N GLY A 48 5.39 10.56 11.88
CA GLY A 48 6.21 11.63 11.29
C GLY A 48 6.90 11.28 9.97
N HIS A 49 6.48 10.20 9.30
CA HIS A 49 7.01 9.84 7.98
C HIS A 49 6.14 10.41 6.86
N ASP A 50 6.77 10.92 5.79
CA ASP A 50 6.05 11.32 4.60
C ASP A 50 5.67 10.08 3.77
N VAL A 51 4.37 9.88 3.55
CA VAL A 51 3.85 8.73 2.78
C VAL A 51 2.86 9.24 1.75
N GLN A 52 3.18 9.04 0.48
CA GLN A 52 2.27 9.31 -0.63
C GLN A 52 1.95 8.01 -1.35
N MET A 53 0.67 7.65 -1.42
CA MET A 53 0.21 6.41 -2.03
C MET A 53 -0.83 6.76 -3.08
N SER A 54 -0.45 6.61 -4.35
CA SER A 54 -1.37 6.84 -5.45
C SER A 54 -2.31 5.65 -5.59
N CYS A 55 -3.59 5.88 -5.82
CA CYS A 55 -4.57 4.82 -6.01
C CYS A 55 -5.52 5.19 -7.15
N TRP A 56 -5.88 4.20 -7.95
CA TRP A 56 -6.94 4.28 -8.94
C TRP A 56 -7.74 2.99 -8.96
N GLU A 57 -8.96 3.06 -9.48
CA GLU A 57 -9.86 1.91 -9.61
C GLU A 57 -10.07 1.59 -11.09
N ASP A 58 -10.03 0.30 -11.41
CA ASP A 58 -10.14 -0.25 -12.76
C ASP A 58 -11.01 -1.51 -12.70
N ASP A 59 -12.14 -1.53 -13.41
CA ASP A 59 -13.04 -2.69 -13.45
C ASP A 59 -13.44 -3.23 -12.06
N GLY A 60 -13.60 -2.33 -11.06
CA GLY A 60 -13.94 -2.68 -9.68
C GLY A 60 -12.76 -3.13 -8.81
N TYR A 61 -11.52 -3.06 -9.32
CA TYR A 61 -10.30 -3.41 -8.61
C TYR A 61 -9.44 -2.18 -8.34
N LEU A 62 -8.93 -2.08 -7.12
CA LEU A 62 -8.01 -1.02 -6.73
C LEU A 62 -6.59 -1.37 -7.17
N LYS A 63 -5.86 -0.39 -7.68
CA LYS A 63 -4.44 -0.50 -8.04
C LYS A 63 -3.66 0.64 -7.43
N ILE A 64 -2.47 0.33 -6.93
CA ILE A 64 -1.52 1.29 -6.35
C ILE A 64 -0.25 1.21 -7.19
N PRO A 65 -0.09 2.08 -8.20
CA PRO A 65 1.05 1.99 -9.11
C PRO A 65 2.33 2.60 -8.51
N ARG A 66 2.20 3.52 -7.55
CA ARG A 66 3.31 4.27 -6.96
C ARG A 66 3.12 4.51 -5.47
N LEU A 67 4.20 4.29 -4.73
CA LEU A 67 4.36 4.64 -3.31
C LEU A 67 5.62 5.50 -3.15
N THR A 68 5.49 6.65 -2.50
CA THR A 68 6.62 7.45 -2.03
C THR A 68 6.68 7.37 -0.51
N LEU A 69 7.84 7.03 0.06
CA LEU A 69 8.09 6.98 1.49
C LEU A 69 9.35 7.78 1.83
N ASN A 70 9.21 8.89 2.56
CA ASN A 70 10.31 9.80 2.91
C ASN A 70 11.15 10.25 1.70
N GLY A 71 10.48 10.51 0.57
CA GLY A 71 11.12 10.90 -0.70
C GLY A 71 11.54 9.73 -1.60
N ASP A 72 11.58 8.50 -1.09
CA ASP A 72 11.91 7.32 -1.90
C ASP A 72 10.68 6.83 -2.68
N LEU A 73 10.73 6.93 -4.02
CA LEU A 73 9.67 6.43 -4.90
C LEU A 73 9.87 4.95 -5.23
N THR A 74 8.79 4.17 -5.19
CA THR A 74 8.73 2.79 -5.65
C THR A 74 7.51 2.61 -6.57
N GLU A 75 7.73 1.96 -7.71
CA GLU A 75 6.68 1.58 -8.67
C GLU A 75 6.30 0.11 -8.51
N PHE A 76 5.03 -0.24 -8.73
CA PHE A 76 4.45 -1.57 -8.53
C PHE A 76 3.60 -2.02 -9.72
#